data_AF-A0A2U3Z515-F1
#
_entry.id   AF-A0A2U3Z515-F1
#
_cell.length_a   1.000
_cell.length_b   1.000
_cell.length_c   1.000
_cell.angle_alpha   90.00
_cell.angle_beta   90.00
_cell.angle_gamma   90.00
#
_symmetry.space_group_name_H-M   'P 1'
#
loop_
_entity.id
_entity.type
_entity.pdbx_description
1 polymer ?
#
loop_
_entity_poly.entity_id
_entity_poly.type
_entity_poly.pdbx_seq_one_letter_code
_entity_poly.pdbx_strand_id
1 'polypeptide(L)'
;MSDLVEITNLLDSKKRIAVFGSTEGESSDDSLVDLAIGLGVRFIKLGGLSRGERVTKYNRLFTIEEELVQNGTLGFNEEHTFFPLNDEAEKGTEAPEAAATVAGEPPELLEPVFPTEVMESSAKA
;
A
#
# COMPACT_ATOMS: atom_id res chain seq x y z
N MET A 1 -1.34 -18.05 13.89
CA MET A 1 -1.95 -17.79 12.56
C MET A 1 -3.43 -17.44 12.70
N SER A 2 -4.23 -18.22 13.45
CA SER A 2 -5.65 -17.91 13.76
C SER A 2 -5.88 -16.47 14.20
N ASP A 3 -5.13 -16.01 15.19
CA ASP A 3 -5.33 -14.70 15.82
C ASP A 3 -5.10 -13.57 14.81
N LEU A 4 -4.17 -13.76 13.87
CA LEU A 4 -3.87 -12.78 12.84
C LEU A 4 -5.02 -12.67 11.83
N VAL A 5 -5.66 -13.79 11.48
CA VAL A 5 -6.85 -13.79 10.62
C VAL A 5 -8.01 -13.08 11.34
N GLU A 6 -8.23 -13.40 12.61
CA GLU A 6 -9.27 -12.75 13.42
C GLU A 6 -9.07 -11.24 13.53
N ILE A 7 -7.84 -10.79 13.78
CA ILE A 7 -7.51 -9.36 13.85
C ILE A 7 -7.69 -8.69 12.49
N THR A 8 -7.28 -9.33 11.39
CA THR A 8 -7.43 -8.77 10.04
C THR A 8 -8.91 -8.58 9.70
N ASN A 9 -9.74 -9.58 9.97
CA ASN A 9 -11.19 -9.50 9.80
C ASN A 9 -11.82 -8.42 10.70
N LEU A 10 -11.34 -8.29 11.93
CA LEU A 10 -11.79 -7.25 12.85
C LEU A 10 -11.42 -5.84 12.35
N LEU A 11 -10.22 -5.66 11.77
CA LEU A 11 -9.79 -4.39 11.19
C LEU A 11 -10.63 -4.02 9.95
N ASP A 12 -10.92 -5.00 9.10
CA ASP A 12 -11.75 -4.82 7.92
C ASP A 12 -13.19 -4.40 8.30
N SER A 13 -13.77 -5.06 9.31
CA SER A 13 -15.09 -4.68 9.86
C SER A 13 -15.14 -3.24 10.40
N LYS A 14 -14.01 -2.72 10.88
CA LYS A 14 -13.86 -1.35 11.41
C LYS A 14 -13.43 -0.35 10.34
N LYS A 15 -13.38 -0.75 9.07
CA LYS A 15 -12.89 0.06 7.93
C LYS A 15 -11.49 0.64 8.19
N ARG A 16 -10.63 -0.13 8.86
CA ARG A 16 -9.23 0.23 9.11
C ARG A 16 -8.32 -0.51 8.15
N ILE A 17 -7.18 0.11 7.88
CA ILE A 17 -6.16 -0.45 7.01
C ILE A 17 -5.23 -1.34 7.84
N ALA A 18 -5.09 -2.60 7.45
CA ALA A 18 -4.04 -3.47 7.95
C ALA A 18 -2.78 -3.30 7.08
N VAL A 19 -1.62 -3.20 7.73
CA VAL A 19 -0.32 -3.16 7.05
C VAL A 19 0.55 -4.25 7.65
N PHE A 20 0.97 -5.21 6.84
CA PHE A 20 1.86 -6.26 7.30
C PHE A 20 3.29 -5.81 7.15
N GLY A 21 4.10 -6.06 8.18
CA GLY A 21 5.38 -5.43 8.32
C GLY A 21 6.45 -6.43 8.71
N SER A 22 7.61 -6.18 8.14
CA SER A 22 8.84 -6.86 8.43
C SER A 22 9.58 -6.21 9.61
N THR A 23 10.27 -6.99 10.45
CA THR A 23 11.08 -6.46 11.58
C THR A 23 12.52 -6.12 11.15
N GLU A 24 13.38 -5.56 12.00
CA GLU A 24 14.75 -5.19 11.58
C GLU A 24 15.72 -6.39 11.48
N GLY A 25 15.41 -7.51 12.14
CA GLY A 25 16.21 -8.74 12.17
C GLY A 25 15.56 -9.88 11.39
N GLU A 26 15.23 -9.62 10.13
CA GLU A 26 14.44 -10.56 9.33
C GLU A 26 15.23 -11.74 8.81
N SER A 27 14.56 -12.89 8.75
CA SER A 27 15.02 -14.03 7.97
C SER A 27 14.74 -13.80 6.47
N SER A 28 15.43 -14.56 5.62
CA SER A 28 15.13 -14.70 4.19
C SER A 28 13.82 -15.44 3.91
N ASP A 29 13.09 -15.86 4.95
CA ASP A 29 11.75 -16.44 4.84
C ASP A 29 10.76 -15.42 4.24
N ASP A 30 10.05 -15.86 3.21
CA ASP A 30 9.09 -15.10 2.43
C ASP A 30 7.63 -15.46 2.76
N SER A 31 7.39 -16.36 3.72
CA SER A 31 6.06 -16.77 4.20
C SER A 31 5.16 -15.60 4.61
N LEU A 32 5.74 -14.49 5.07
CA LEU A 32 4.99 -13.26 5.38
C LEU A 32 4.24 -12.71 4.15
N VAL A 33 4.87 -12.79 2.98
CA VAL A 33 4.32 -12.29 1.72
C VAL A 33 3.12 -13.13 1.30
N ASP A 34 3.28 -14.45 1.30
CA ASP A 34 2.19 -15.38 1.01
C ASP A 34 1.00 -15.18 1.95
N LEU A 35 1.29 -14.98 3.24
CA LEU A 35 0.26 -14.72 4.24
C LEU A 35 -0.45 -13.39 4.01
N ALA A 36 0.28 -12.33 3.67
CA ALA A 36 -0.30 -11.02 3.39
C ALA A 36 -1.24 -11.06 2.17
N ILE A 37 -0.81 -11.72 1.08
CA ILE A 37 -1.62 -11.88 -0.13
C ILE A 37 -2.82 -12.78 0.13
N GLY A 38 -2.63 -13.91 0.80
CA GLY A 38 -3.70 -14.85 1.14
C GLY A 38 -4.78 -14.26 2.04
N LEU A 39 -4.43 -13.29 2.88
CA LEU A 39 -5.37 -12.54 3.72
C LEU A 39 -5.96 -11.29 3.04
N GLY A 40 -5.56 -10.98 1.80
CA GLY A 40 -6.04 -9.81 1.07
C GLY A 40 -5.60 -8.49 1.67
N VAL A 41 -4.45 -8.46 2.36
CA VAL A 41 -3.90 -7.23 2.95
C VAL A 41 -3.48 -6.28 1.82
N ARG A 42 -3.92 -5.02 1.90
CA ARG A 42 -3.68 -4.04 0.83
C ARG A 42 -2.28 -3.43 0.82
N PHE A 43 -1.59 -3.42 1.96
CA PHE A 43 -0.27 -2.80 2.08
C PHE A 43 0.71 -3.69 2.85
N ILE A 44 1.94 -3.74 2.37
CA ILE A 44 3.03 -4.48 3.00
C ILE A 44 4.27 -3.58 3.12
N LYS A 45 4.97 -3.67 4.25
CA LYS A 45 6.17 -2.89 4.56
C LYS A 45 7.36 -3.84 4.74
N LEU A 46 8.16 -3.97 3.69
CA LEU A 46 9.32 -4.89 3.65
C LEU A 46 10.67 -4.19 3.85
N GLY A 47 10.68 -2.86 4.01
CA GLY A 47 11.89 -2.06 4.11
C GLY A 47 12.56 -1.76 2.76
N GLY A 48 13.72 -1.12 2.79
CA GLY A 48 14.43 -0.73 1.55
C GLY A 48 15.00 -1.93 0.77
N LEU A 49 15.35 -1.71 -0.50
CA LEU A 49 15.93 -2.71 -1.42
C LEU A 49 17.39 -3.09 -1.10
N SER A 50 17.87 -2.78 0.10
CA SER A 50 19.18 -3.18 0.61
C SER A 50 19.01 -4.39 1.53
N ARG A 51 19.89 -5.39 1.38
CA ARG A 51 19.94 -6.70 2.06
C ARG A 51 19.12 -7.79 1.37
N GLY A 52 19.75 -8.97 1.18
CA GLY A 52 19.16 -10.11 0.46
C GLY A 52 17.86 -10.64 1.09
N GLU A 53 17.76 -10.64 2.42
CA GLU A 53 16.58 -11.07 3.18
C GLU A 53 15.29 -10.31 2.79
N ARG A 54 15.43 -9.02 2.43
CA ARG A 54 14.32 -8.17 1.96
C ARG A 54 14.04 -8.39 0.48
N VAL A 55 15.10 -8.49 -0.32
CA VAL A 55 14.99 -8.76 -1.76
C VAL A 55 14.25 -10.07 -2.02
N THR A 56 14.48 -11.12 -1.21
CA THR A 56 13.73 -12.37 -1.34
C THR A 56 12.22 -12.17 -1.22
N LYS A 57 11.74 -11.30 -0.31
CA LYS A 57 10.31 -11.01 -0.14
C LYS A 57 9.73 -10.23 -1.34
N TYR A 58 10.49 -9.28 -1.88
CA TYR A 58 10.11 -8.59 -3.12
C TYR A 58 10.05 -9.54 -4.32
N ASN A 59 11.02 -10.45 -4.42
CA ASN A 59 11.01 -11.47 -5.47
C ASN A 59 9.81 -12.41 -5.31
N ARG A 60 9.44 -12.77 -4.08
CA ARG A 60 8.24 -13.59 -3.83
C ARG A 60 6.96 -12.87 -4.27
N LEU A 61 6.83 -11.57 -3.98
CA LEU A 61 5.71 -10.76 -4.48
C LEU A 61 5.63 -10.81 -6.01
N PHE A 62 6.77 -10.67 -6.67
CA PHE A 62 6.85 -10.73 -8.14
C PHE A 62 6.44 -12.11 -8.67
N THR A 63 6.92 -13.20 -8.06
CA THR A 63 6.51 -14.56 -8.43
C THR A 63 5.01 -14.78 -8.24
N ILE A 64 4.42 -14.30 -7.13
CA ILE A 64 2.97 -14.41 -6.89
C ILE A 64 2.19 -13.61 -7.95
N GLU A 65 2.65 -12.42 -8.32
CA GLU A 65 2.05 -11.63 -9.40
C GLU A 65 2.05 -12.43 -10.71
N GLU A 66 3.19 -13.01 -11.10
CA GLU A 66 3.29 -13.85 -12.29
C GLU A 66 2.34 -15.06 -12.24
N GLU A 67 2.27 -15.75 -11.10
CA GLU A 67 1.33 -16.87 -10.87
C GLU A 67 -0.13 -16.42 -11.05
N LEU A 68 -0.52 -15.27 -10.50
CA LEU A 68 -1.88 -14.71 -10.62
C LEU A 68 -2.21 -14.26 -12.05
N VAL A 69 -1.23 -13.71 -12.78
CA VAL A 69 -1.38 -13.36 -14.19
C VAL A 69 -1.61 -14.60 -15.04
N GLN A 70 -0.81 -15.65 -14.85
CA GLN A 70 -0.97 -16.92 -15.57
C GLN A 70 -2.33 -17.57 -15.30
N ASN A 71 -2.82 -17.44 -14.07
CA ASN A 71 -4.13 -17.94 -13.67
C ASN A 71 -5.30 -17.03 -14.12
N GLY A 72 -5.01 -15.83 -14.65
CA GLY A 72 -6.03 -14.86 -15.06
C GLY A 72 -6.84 -14.26 -13.89
N THR A 73 -6.31 -14.33 -12.67
CA THR A 73 -6.97 -13.87 -11.44
C THR A 73 -6.40 -12.57 -10.89
N LEU A 74 -5.36 -12.02 -11.52
CA LEU A 74 -4.79 -10.73 -11.14
C LEU A 74 -5.84 -9.60 -11.32
N GLY A 75 -6.26 -9.01 -10.21
CA GLY A 75 -7.18 -7.88 -10.19
C GLY A 75 -6.45 -6.57 -9.91
N PHE A 76 -6.73 -5.55 -10.71
CA PHE A 76 -6.34 -4.18 -10.39
C PHE A 76 -7.36 -3.57 -9.44
N ASN A 77 -6.86 -2.89 -8.42
CA ASN A 77 -7.69 -2.31 -7.37
C ASN A 77 -7.57 -0.79 -7.44
N GLU A 78 -8.69 -0.08 -7.27
CA GLU A 78 -8.74 1.38 -7.34
C GLU A 78 -7.82 2.04 -6.30
N GLU A 79 -7.41 3.28 -6.60
CA GLU A 79 -6.57 4.09 -5.72
C GLU A 79 -7.17 4.16 -4.32
N HIS A 80 -6.36 3.83 -3.32
CA HIS A 80 -6.81 3.86 -1.94
C HIS A 80 -6.86 5.33 -1.46
N THR A 81 -8.06 5.86 -1.23
CA THR A 81 -8.21 7.17 -0.59
C THR A 81 -7.79 7.06 0.88
N PHE A 82 -6.65 7.64 1.22
CA PHE A 82 -6.30 7.83 2.62
C PHE A 82 -7.26 8.85 3.22
N PHE A 83 -7.87 8.51 4.36
CA PHE A 83 -8.65 9.50 5.09
C PHE A 83 -7.70 10.66 5.45
N PRO A 84 -8.05 11.91 5.09
CA PRO A 84 -7.27 13.03 5.54
C PRO A 84 -7.25 12.98 7.07
N LEU A 85 -6.05 12.97 7.64
CA LEU A 85 -5.85 13.24 9.04
C LEU A 85 -6.20 14.72 9.24
N ASN A 86 -7.49 15.01 9.39
CA ASN A 86 -7.90 16.25 10.01
C ASN A 86 -7.48 16.11 11.47
N ASP A 87 -6.58 16.97 11.93
CA ASP A 87 -6.15 17.07 13.33
C ASP A 87 -7.29 17.41 14.32
N GLU A 88 -8.53 17.49 13.83
CA GLU A 88 -9.73 17.85 14.55
C GLU A 88 -10.53 16.63 15.03
N ALA A 89 -9.84 15.63 15.60
CA ALA A 89 -10.47 14.50 16.28
C ALA A 89 -10.21 14.51 17.80
N GLU A 90 -10.17 15.70 18.40
CA GLU A 90 -10.39 15.94 19.84
C GLU A 90 -11.23 17.22 20.01
N LYS A 91 -12.43 17.27 19.41
CA LYS A 91 -13.49 18.14 19.93
C LYS A 91 -14.85 17.47 19.86
N GLY A 92 -15.01 16.44 20.69
CA GLY A 92 -16.31 16.15 21.27
C GLY A 92 -16.59 17.22 22.33
N THR A 93 -17.23 18.32 21.96
CA THR A 93 -18.34 19.00 22.68
C THR A 93 -18.74 20.25 21.88
N GLU A 94 -20.03 20.25 21.48
CA GLU A 94 -20.90 21.33 20.96
C GLU A 94 -20.85 21.67 19.46
N ALA A 95 -21.91 21.25 18.77
CA ALA A 95 -22.57 22.03 17.72
C ALA A 95 -23.53 23.05 18.39
N PRO A 96 -24.08 24.08 17.71
CA PRO A 96 -23.99 24.41 16.28
C PRO A 96 -23.69 25.92 16.00
N GLU A 97 -23.73 26.28 14.71
CA GLU A 97 -24.22 27.54 14.10
C GLU A 97 -23.27 28.33 13.18
N ALA A 98 -23.91 28.75 12.07
CA ALA A 98 -23.62 29.89 11.20
C ALA A 98 -22.47 29.81 10.17
N ALA A 99 -22.90 29.60 8.93
CA ALA A 99 -22.65 30.45 7.76
C ALA A 99 -21.20 30.84 7.41
N ALA A 100 -20.72 30.42 6.23
CA ALA A 100 -20.62 31.31 5.07
C ALA A 100 -19.99 30.60 3.86
N THR A 101 -20.64 30.78 2.72
CA THR A 101 -20.14 30.59 1.36
C THR A 101 -18.80 31.30 1.11
N VAL A 102 -17.89 30.70 0.33
CA VAL A 102 -17.23 31.36 -0.82
C VAL A 102 -16.49 30.29 -1.65
N ALA A 103 -16.70 30.36 -2.96
CA ALA A 103 -16.08 29.55 -3.98
C ALA A 103 -14.61 29.94 -4.22
N GLY A 104 -13.77 28.96 -4.55
CA GLY A 104 -12.41 29.15 -5.06
C GLY A 104 -11.83 27.80 -5.50
N GLU A 105 -11.32 27.74 -6.73
CA GLU A 105 -10.83 26.56 -7.48
C GLU A 105 -9.89 25.60 -6.73
N PRO A 106 -9.84 24.30 -7.10
CA PRO A 106 -8.85 23.38 -6.57
C PRO A 106 -7.47 23.64 -7.20
N PRO A 107 -6.36 23.61 -6.43
CA PRO A 107 -5.01 23.80 -6.98
C PRO A 107 -4.55 22.56 -7.77
N GLU A 108 -3.96 22.79 -8.95
CA GLU A 108 -3.37 21.77 -9.82
C GLU A 108 -2.30 20.93 -9.09
N LEU A 109 -2.38 19.61 -9.23
CA LEU A 109 -1.38 18.69 -8.70
C LEU A 109 -0.12 18.73 -9.58
N LEU A 110 0.99 19.12 -8.95
CA LEU A 110 2.33 19.13 -9.53
C LEU A 110 2.73 17.72 -9.99
N GLU A 111 3.14 17.60 -11.25
CA GLU A 111 3.59 16.35 -11.86
C GLU A 111 4.83 15.76 -11.15
N PRO A 112 4.94 14.42 -11.02
CA PRO A 112 6.06 13.77 -10.36
C PRO A 112 7.36 13.92 -11.18
N VAL A 113 8.36 14.55 -10.54
CA VAL A 113 9.72 14.80 -11.06
C VAL A 113 10.56 13.52 -11.02
N PHE A 114 10.24 12.52 -11.83
CA PHE A 114 11.14 11.40 -12.08
C PHE A 114 11.32 11.21 -13.59
N PRO A 115 12.51 11.53 -14.14
CA PRO A 115 12.80 11.28 -15.54
C PRO A 115 12.96 9.77 -15.78
N THR A 116 11.93 9.12 -16.33
CA THR A 116 12.09 7.83 -17.00
C THR A 116 12.45 8.06 -18.47
N GLU A 117 13.68 8.47 -18.73
CA GLU A 117 14.27 8.40 -20.06
C GLU A 117 15.10 7.10 -20.14
N VAL A 118 14.51 6.08 -20.78
CA VAL A 118 15.22 4.88 -21.21
C VAL A 118 16.01 5.26 -22.48
N MET A 119 17.33 5.36 -22.36
CA MET A 119 18.20 5.61 -23.50
C MET A 119 18.49 4.28 -24.22
N GLU A 120 17.72 3.97 -25.26
CA GLU A 120 18.01 2.88 -26.19
C GLU A 120 19.26 3.24 -27.02
N SER A 121 20.43 2.67 -26.69
CA SER A 121 21.59 2.74 -27.57
C SER A 121 21.51 1.63 -28.62
N SER A 122 20.95 1.98 -29.78
CA SER A 122 21.08 1.22 -31.02
C SER A 122 22.56 1.20 -31.48
N ALA A 123 23.28 0.12 -31.20
CA ALA A 123 24.55 -0.16 -31.85
C ALA A 123 24.29 -0.72 -33.26
N LYS A 124 24.55 0.10 -34.28
CA LYS A 124 24.54 -0.29 -35.69
C LYS A 124 25.95 -0.08 -36.26
N ALA A 125 26.39 -1.11 -36.99
CA ALA A 125 27.64 -1.29 -37.74
C ALA A 125 28.86 -1.75 -36.93
#